data_AF-A0A0C3F6H9-F1
#
_entry.id   AF-A0A0C3F6H9-F1
#
_cell.length_a   1.000
_cell.length_b   1.000
_cell.length_c   1.000
_cell.angle_alpha   90.00
_cell.angle_beta   90.00
_cell.angle_gamma   90.00
#
_symmetry.space_group_name_H-M   'P 1'
#
loop_
_entity.id
_entity.type
_entity.pdbx_description
1 polymer ?
#
loop_
_entity_poly.entity_id
_entity_poly.type
_entity_poly.pdbx_seq_one_letter_code
_entity_poly.pdbx_strand_id
1 'polypeptide(L)'
;MSAEFRDDESMKLKEGETWGLCCTESFGMGMDLPDIKLIIQWRASCDLCTLWQHFGRAVCDLKLQGQALFLVESKYFDAAKKAKAAAAAELKRKAVEWEAEVTKEREMVIEGQSSEQDADDVAHVPSTTDAEAAMSTPTGSSNDNSNPVSNESQLDDAARQLFEAERRTEYEKIPRVDRKRGIRKVEEIEPALDDMINTKDRPVQCSRWPLVVYFRQNKNASDHLACQPESPNGCSRCIILPPLVCCELCNPRLFEEFAQSDPKVRPKRTRNRSTIQDYTVGPYDMELCNALNEFREKETIRKFGLSRLKNSGPGLIMPDAVLKRIVDCAHMQKIGNKDDLQIETRWSRVESFADNILALIKTHCDPSIASKAPKQLPAHDVINRATTVRFFTIY
;
A
#
# COMPACT_ATOMS: atom_id res chain seq x y z
N MET A 1 -8.09 12.58 -23.03
CA MET A 1 -9.46 12.52 -22.49
C MET A 1 -10.16 13.81 -22.92
N SER A 2 -11.27 13.71 -23.64
CA SER A 2 -12.02 14.89 -24.11
C SER A 2 -12.73 15.58 -22.94
N ALA A 3 -13.12 16.85 -23.12
CA ALA A 3 -13.93 17.56 -22.13
C ALA A 3 -15.30 16.89 -21.95
N GLU A 4 -15.94 16.55 -23.06
CA GLU A 4 -17.22 15.83 -23.11
C GLU A 4 -17.22 14.56 -22.26
N PHE A 5 -16.18 13.73 -22.38
CA PHE A 5 -16.07 12.51 -21.57
C PHE A 5 -16.01 12.82 -20.06
N ARG A 6 -15.34 13.91 -19.66
CA ARG A 6 -15.26 14.27 -18.23
C ARG A 6 -16.62 14.73 -17.70
N ASP A 7 -17.36 15.49 -18.50
CA ASP A 7 -18.66 16.01 -18.13
C ASP A 7 -19.68 14.87 -18.04
N ASP A 8 -19.67 13.95 -19.01
CA ASP A 8 -20.53 12.76 -19.02
C ASP A 8 -20.26 11.86 -17.80
N GLU A 9 -19.00 11.52 -17.52
CA GLU A 9 -18.66 10.68 -16.36
C GLU A 9 -18.97 11.38 -15.02
N SER A 10 -18.81 12.70 -14.96
CA SER A 10 -19.18 13.49 -13.78
C SER A 10 -20.70 13.52 -13.58
N MET A 11 -21.48 13.61 -14.65
CA MET A 11 -22.95 13.53 -14.58
C MET A 11 -23.40 12.14 -14.14
N LYS A 12 -22.84 11.07 -14.69
CA LYS A 12 -23.15 9.70 -14.26
C LYS A 12 -22.84 9.48 -12.78
N LEU A 13 -21.75 10.06 -12.27
CA LEU A 13 -21.43 9.99 -10.84
C LEU A 13 -22.45 10.76 -10.00
N LYS A 14 -22.84 11.96 -10.44
CA LYS A 14 -23.84 12.79 -9.77
C LYS A 14 -25.23 12.15 -9.74
N GLU A 15 -25.62 11.48 -10.81
CA GLU A 15 -26.90 10.78 -10.93
C GLU A 15 -26.90 9.41 -10.23
N GLY A 16 -25.74 8.96 -9.73
CA GLY A 16 -25.58 7.66 -9.09
C GLY A 16 -25.57 6.47 -10.07
N GLU A 17 -25.47 6.74 -11.37
CA GLU A 17 -25.21 5.71 -12.37
C GLU A 17 -23.81 5.10 -12.18
N THR A 18 -22.85 5.94 -11.77
CA THR A 18 -21.57 5.49 -11.26
C THR A 18 -21.43 5.71 -9.76
N TRP A 19 -20.80 4.75 -9.06
CA TRP A 19 -20.60 4.87 -7.61
C TRP A 19 -19.34 5.66 -7.26
N GLY A 20 -18.36 5.67 -8.16
CA GLY A 20 -17.08 6.32 -7.94
C GLY A 20 -16.23 6.25 -9.19
N LEU A 21 -15.23 7.11 -9.27
CA LEU A 21 -14.32 7.22 -10.40
C LEU A 21 -12.88 7.06 -9.93
N CYS A 22 -12.09 6.31 -10.70
CA CYS A 22 -10.66 6.16 -10.49
C CYS A 22 -9.93 7.14 -11.41
N CYS A 23 -9.37 8.20 -10.84
CA CYS A 23 -8.93 9.37 -11.59
C CYS A 23 -7.45 9.68 -11.33
N THR A 24 -6.75 10.17 -12.35
CA THR A 24 -5.49 10.88 -12.18
C THR A 24 -5.75 12.31 -11.73
N GLU A 25 -4.73 12.99 -11.19
CA GLU A 25 -4.77 14.39 -10.75
C GLU A 25 -5.41 15.33 -11.80
N SER A 26 -5.08 15.13 -13.08
CA SER A 26 -5.62 15.92 -14.21
C SER A 26 -7.14 15.85 -14.37
N PHE A 27 -7.77 14.75 -13.96
CA PHE A 27 -9.22 14.58 -14.05
C PHE A 27 -9.90 15.09 -12.77
N GLY A 28 -9.40 14.66 -11.60
CA GLY A 28 -9.97 15.05 -10.31
C GLY A 28 -9.94 16.56 -10.07
N MET A 29 -8.97 17.28 -10.63
CA MET A 29 -8.88 18.73 -10.44
C MET A 29 -10.00 19.54 -11.10
N GLY A 30 -10.57 19.03 -12.21
CA GLY A 30 -11.63 19.71 -12.97
C GLY A 30 -13.05 19.32 -12.56
N MET A 31 -13.18 18.37 -11.64
CA MET A 31 -14.48 17.94 -11.13
C MET A 31 -14.88 18.77 -9.91
N ASP A 32 -16.06 19.37 -9.98
CA ASP A 32 -16.68 20.13 -8.90
C ASP A 32 -18.05 19.54 -8.54
N LEU A 33 -18.02 18.48 -7.73
CA LEU A 33 -19.22 17.83 -7.20
C LEU A 33 -19.32 18.10 -5.69
N PRO A 34 -20.41 18.70 -5.20
CA PRO A 34 -20.48 19.20 -3.83
C PRO A 34 -20.64 18.10 -2.77
N ASP A 35 -21.02 16.89 -3.18
CA ASP A 35 -21.51 15.81 -2.32
C ASP A 35 -20.63 14.54 -2.36
N ILE A 36 -19.37 14.65 -2.80
CA ILE A 36 -18.43 13.52 -2.77
C ILE A 36 -18.11 13.12 -1.33
N LYS A 37 -18.71 12.02 -0.85
CA LYS A 37 -18.58 11.57 0.54
C LYS A 37 -17.25 10.87 0.87
N LEU A 38 -16.57 10.29 -0.12
CA LEU A 38 -15.36 9.51 0.10
C LEU A 38 -14.31 9.82 -0.97
N ILE A 39 -13.14 10.27 -0.54
CA ILE A 39 -11.95 10.40 -1.38
C ILE A 39 -10.91 9.38 -0.92
N ILE A 40 -10.34 8.63 -1.87
CA ILE A 40 -9.27 7.68 -1.60
C ILE A 40 -8.04 8.11 -2.38
N GLN A 41 -7.00 8.56 -1.68
CA GLN A 41 -5.69 8.73 -2.29
C GLN A 41 -4.96 7.38 -2.28
N TRP A 42 -4.71 6.86 -3.47
CA TRP A 42 -3.86 5.67 -3.66
C TRP A 42 -2.40 6.09 -3.80
N ARG A 43 -1.53 5.52 -2.95
CA ARG A 43 -0.07 5.71 -2.88
C ARG A 43 0.38 7.11 -2.48
N ALA A 44 1.52 7.18 -1.80
CA ALA A 44 2.19 8.43 -1.44
C ALA A 44 3.02 9.00 -2.62
N SER A 45 2.34 9.30 -3.72
CA SER A 45 2.97 9.74 -4.98
C SER A 45 2.88 11.25 -5.27
N CYS A 46 2.08 11.97 -4.48
CA CYS A 46 1.92 13.42 -4.54
C CYS A 46 2.63 14.10 -3.37
N ASP A 47 2.74 15.42 -3.41
CA ASP A 47 3.14 16.23 -2.26
C ASP A 47 1.93 16.50 -1.34
N LEU A 48 2.18 17.03 -0.14
CA LEU A 48 1.17 17.32 0.87
C LEU A 48 0.15 18.35 0.37
N CYS A 49 0.56 19.30 -0.48
CA CYS A 49 -0.32 20.32 -1.04
C CYS A 49 -1.36 19.69 -1.98
N THR A 50 -0.91 18.90 -2.95
CA THR A 50 -1.78 18.15 -3.86
C THR A 50 -2.65 17.17 -3.09
N LEU A 51 -2.10 16.46 -2.09
CA LEU A 51 -2.89 15.56 -1.24
C LEU A 51 -4.03 16.30 -0.55
N TRP A 52 -3.71 17.44 0.07
CA TRP A 52 -4.70 18.23 0.81
C TRP A 52 -5.76 18.83 -0.12
N GLN A 53 -5.38 19.24 -1.33
CA GLN A 53 -6.32 19.66 -2.36
C GLN A 53 -7.25 18.53 -2.79
N HIS A 54 -6.74 17.30 -2.94
CA HIS A 54 -7.59 16.13 -3.24
C HIS A 54 -8.57 15.86 -2.11
N PHE A 55 -8.12 15.89 -0.87
CA PHE A 55 -8.99 15.68 0.30
C PHE A 55 -10.02 16.79 0.47
N GLY A 56 -9.65 18.03 0.16
CA GLY A 56 -10.55 19.18 0.18
C GLY A 56 -11.69 19.12 -0.84
N ARG A 57 -11.68 18.17 -1.78
CA ARG A 57 -12.80 17.90 -2.70
C ARG A 57 -13.85 16.98 -2.10
N ALA A 58 -13.56 16.33 -0.96
CA ALA A 58 -14.57 15.61 -0.22
C ALA A 58 -15.53 16.63 0.39
N VAL A 59 -16.80 16.56 -0.02
CA VAL A 59 -17.91 17.33 0.54
C VAL A 59 -17.64 18.84 0.66
N CYS A 60 -17.98 19.58 -0.40
CA CYS A 60 -17.93 21.06 -0.39
C CYS A 60 -19.13 21.68 0.36
N ASP A 61 -20.21 20.92 0.60
CA ASP A 61 -21.35 21.37 1.40
C ASP A 61 -21.09 21.19 2.90
N LEU A 62 -21.02 22.30 3.65
CA LEU A 62 -20.80 22.33 5.09
C LEU A 62 -21.85 21.56 5.92
N LYS A 63 -23.00 21.21 5.33
CA LYS A 63 -24.05 20.40 6.00
C LYS A 63 -23.79 18.90 5.92
N LEU A 64 -22.91 18.48 5.04
CA LEU A 64 -22.58 17.08 4.80
C LEU A 64 -21.22 16.77 5.44
N GLN A 65 -20.94 15.49 5.66
CA GLN A 65 -19.65 15.03 6.16
C GLN A 65 -18.99 14.12 5.13
N GLY A 66 -17.73 14.42 4.81
CA GLY A 66 -16.88 13.63 3.94
C GLY A 66 -15.79 12.89 4.72
N GLN A 67 -15.30 11.80 4.13
CA GLN A 67 -14.16 11.03 4.60
C GLN A 67 -13.06 11.03 3.55
N ALA A 68 -11.82 11.06 4.01
CA ALA A 68 -10.63 10.95 3.18
C ALA A 68 -9.76 9.80 3.68
N LEU A 69 -9.40 8.88 2.78
CA LEU A 69 -8.57 7.73 3.07
C LEU A 69 -7.25 7.84 2.32
N PHE A 70 -6.14 7.68 3.03
CA PHE A 70 -4.80 7.65 2.43
C PHE A 70 -4.22 6.24 2.48
N LEU A 71 -4.10 5.60 1.31
CA LEU A 71 -3.53 4.25 1.20
C LEU A 71 -2.05 4.35 0.83
N VAL A 72 -1.19 3.94 1.76
CA VAL A 72 0.26 4.19 1.70
C VAL A 72 1.04 2.89 1.67
N GLU A 73 2.11 2.84 0.86
CA GLU A 73 2.99 1.69 0.79
C GLU A 73 3.74 1.45 2.11
N SER A 74 3.88 0.19 2.50
CA SER A 74 4.48 -0.21 3.78
C SER A 74 5.89 0.33 4.00
N LYS A 75 6.66 0.54 2.93
CA LYS A 75 8.05 1.06 2.96
C LYS A 75 8.18 2.45 3.58
N TYR A 76 7.11 3.24 3.59
CA TYR A 76 7.12 4.61 4.13
C TYR A 76 6.88 4.67 5.63
N PHE A 77 6.42 3.58 6.25
CA PHE A 77 6.23 3.54 7.69
C PHE A 77 7.57 3.40 8.42
N ASP A 78 7.72 4.10 9.54
CA ASP A 78 8.97 4.11 10.32
C ASP A 78 9.37 2.72 10.82
N ALA A 79 8.38 1.88 11.18
CA ALA A 79 8.64 0.49 11.54
C ALA A 79 9.31 -0.29 10.39
N ALA A 80 8.87 -0.07 9.15
CA ALA A 80 9.45 -0.73 7.98
C ALA A 80 10.83 -0.16 7.65
N LYS A 81 11.04 1.16 7.76
CA LYS A 81 12.35 1.79 7.60
C LYS A 81 13.36 1.27 8.62
N LYS A 82 12.98 1.19 9.90
CA LYS A 82 13.81 0.63 10.99
C LYS A 82 14.15 -0.84 10.73
N ALA A 83 13.17 -1.66 10.35
CA ALA A 83 13.39 -3.07 10.03
C ALA A 83 14.36 -3.24 8.85
N LYS A 84 14.22 -2.43 7.79
CA LYS A 84 15.13 -2.44 6.64
C LYS A 84 16.55 -2.02 7.03
N ALA A 85 16.69 -0.99 7.86
CA ALA A 85 18.00 -0.55 8.36
C ALA A 85 18.68 -1.62 9.24
N ALA A 86 17.92 -2.27 10.13
CA ALA A 86 18.43 -3.36 10.95
C ALA A 86 18.88 -4.57 10.10
N ALA A 87 18.08 -4.96 9.10
CA ALA A 87 18.45 -6.04 8.18
C ALA A 87 19.70 -5.68 7.36
N ALA A 88 19.83 -4.45 6.91
CA ALA A 88 21.02 -3.98 6.20
C ALA A 88 22.28 -3.96 7.09
N ALA A 89 22.15 -3.54 8.35
CA ALA A 89 23.24 -3.58 9.32
C ALA A 89 23.69 -5.02 9.60
N GLU A 90 22.74 -5.94 9.74
CA GLU A 90 23.03 -7.36 9.94
C GLU A 90 23.75 -7.99 8.74
N LEU A 91 23.33 -7.68 7.52
CA LEU A 91 24.00 -8.14 6.31
C LEU A 91 25.44 -7.62 6.23
N LYS A 92 25.67 -6.35 6.60
CA LYS A 92 27.03 -5.78 6.67
C LYS A 92 27.89 -6.49 7.72
N ARG A 93 27.32 -6.81 8.89
CA ARG A 93 28.03 -7.55 9.94
C ARG A 93 28.45 -8.94 9.47
N LYS A 94 27.53 -9.68 8.82
CA LYS A 94 27.82 -11.01 8.26
C LYS A 94 28.85 -10.98 7.14
N ALA A 95 28.85 -9.93 6.31
CA ALA A 95 29.86 -9.76 5.26
C ALA A 95 31.27 -9.55 5.86
N VAL A 96 31.40 -8.72 6.90
CA VAL A 96 32.68 -8.49 7.60
C VAL A 96 33.16 -9.77 8.31
N GLU A 97 32.26 -10.51 8.94
CA GLU A 97 32.57 -11.78 9.60
C GLU A 97 33.07 -12.84 8.59
N TRP A 98 32.37 -12.97 7.46
CA TRP A 98 32.79 -13.83 6.35
C TRP A 98 34.15 -13.44 5.78
N GLU A 99 34.40 -12.15 5.56
CA GLU A 99 35.71 -11.67 5.09
C GLU A 99 36.84 -11.99 6.08
N ALA A 100 36.58 -11.87 7.39
CA ALA A 100 37.56 -12.23 8.42
C ALA A 100 37.84 -13.74 8.49
N GLU A 101 36.82 -14.58 8.29
CA GLU A 101 36.95 -16.05 8.24
C GLU A 101 37.79 -16.49 7.03
N VAL A 102 37.51 -15.93 5.84
CA VAL A 102 38.28 -16.21 4.62
C VAL A 102 39.75 -15.79 4.74
N THR A 103 40.05 -14.66 5.40
CA THR A 103 41.44 -14.22 5.63
C THR A 103 42.18 -15.18 6.56
N LYS A 104 41.55 -15.64 7.65
CA LYS A 104 42.16 -16.64 8.56
C LYS A 104 42.45 -17.97 7.87
N GLU A 105 41.54 -18.45 7.02
CA GLU A 105 41.78 -19.67 6.23
C GLU A 105 42.99 -19.53 5.30
N ARG A 106 43.20 -18.35 4.69
CA ARG A 106 44.37 -18.10 3.84
C ARG A 106 45.68 -18.07 4.62
N GLU A 107 45.68 -17.49 5.82
CA GLU A 107 46.89 -17.44 6.67
C GLU A 107 47.31 -18.83 7.15
N MET A 108 46.35 -19.69 7.55
CA MET A 108 46.65 -21.07 7.97
C MET A 108 47.20 -21.96 6.83
N VAL A 109 46.84 -21.69 5.57
CA VAL A 109 47.38 -22.42 4.41
C VAL A 109 48.84 -22.04 4.11
N ILE A 110 49.26 -20.82 4.47
CA ILE A 110 50.62 -20.33 4.23
C ILE A 110 51.59 -20.88 5.29
N GLU A 111 51.18 -20.96 6.57
CA GLU A 111 52.04 -21.52 7.64
C GLU A 111 52.22 -23.04 7.56
N GLY A 112 51.33 -23.76 6.86
CA GLY A 112 51.46 -25.21 6.64
C GLY A 112 52.56 -25.63 5.65
N GLN A 113 53.24 -24.70 5.00
CA GLN A 113 54.29 -24.97 4.00
C GLN A 113 55.70 -24.51 4.39
N SER A 114 55.89 -23.91 5.57
CA SER A 114 57.20 -23.47 6.06
C SER A 114 57.70 -24.33 7.23
N SER A 115 58.05 -25.58 6.93
CA SER A 115 58.96 -26.35 7.78
C SER A 115 59.93 -27.14 6.91
N GLU A 116 60.96 -26.45 6.39
CA GLU A 116 62.28 -27.00 6.11
C GLU A 116 63.26 -25.88 5.69
N GLN A 117 64.41 -25.82 6.39
CA GLN A 117 65.69 -25.15 6.05
C GLN A 117 65.75 -23.61 6.15
N ASP A 118 66.82 -22.94 6.57
CA ASP A 118 68.11 -23.28 7.21
C ASP A 118 68.71 -21.94 7.74
N ALA A 119 69.79 -22.06 8.52
CA ALA A 119 70.44 -21.02 9.33
C ALA A 119 71.28 -19.95 8.59
N ASP A 120 71.87 -19.04 9.40
CA ASP A 120 73.02 -18.13 9.16
C ASP A 120 72.71 -16.73 8.53
N ASP A 121 73.23 -15.55 8.94
CA ASP A 121 74.18 -15.11 9.97
C ASP A 121 74.22 -13.53 10.06
N VAL A 122 74.79 -13.00 11.16
CA VAL A 122 75.44 -11.67 11.42
C VAL A 122 74.72 -10.28 11.38
N ALA A 123 74.47 -9.77 12.60
CA ALA A 123 74.89 -8.51 13.29
C ALA A 123 74.30 -7.08 13.12
N HIS A 124 74.11 -6.47 14.33
CA HIS A 124 74.47 -5.10 14.81
C HIS A 124 73.38 -3.98 14.96
N VAL A 125 72.63 -3.99 16.09
CA VAL A 125 72.63 -3.07 17.30
C VAL A 125 72.99 -1.56 17.13
N PRO A 126 72.51 -0.55 17.93
CA PRO A 126 71.40 -0.41 18.93
C PRO A 126 70.54 0.90 18.89
N SER A 127 69.54 0.96 19.81
CA SER A 127 69.12 2.13 20.64
C SER A 127 68.09 3.13 20.05
N THR A 128 67.03 3.60 20.71
CA THR A 128 66.83 4.05 22.12
C THR A 128 65.31 4.14 22.47
N THR A 129 64.95 3.87 23.74
CA THR A 129 64.03 4.59 24.68
C THR A 129 62.71 5.21 24.19
N ASP A 130 61.57 5.28 24.90
CA ASP A 130 61.15 4.91 26.26
C ASP A 130 59.60 5.03 26.35
N ALA A 131 59.00 4.23 27.25
CA ALA A 131 57.96 4.53 28.26
C ALA A 131 56.74 5.44 27.90
N GLU A 132 55.47 5.01 27.98
CA GLU A 132 54.59 4.61 29.11
C GLU A 132 53.59 5.71 29.55
N ALA A 133 52.48 5.22 30.12
CA ALA A 133 51.44 5.86 30.95
C ALA A 133 50.31 6.62 30.21
N ALA A 134 49.02 6.26 30.27
CA ALA A 134 48.08 5.79 31.30
C ALA A 134 47.10 6.89 31.76
N MET A 135 45.89 6.45 32.15
CA MET A 135 44.86 7.14 32.98
C MET A 135 44.02 8.25 32.29
N SER A 136 42.72 8.44 32.53
CA SER A 136 41.72 7.81 33.41
C SER A 136 40.30 8.28 33.03
N THR A 137 39.31 7.51 33.45
CA THR A 137 37.89 7.86 33.64
C THR A 137 37.68 9.02 34.62
N PRO A 138 36.47 9.63 34.63
CA PRO A 138 35.70 9.54 35.88
C PRO A 138 34.18 9.37 35.70
N THR A 139 33.64 8.52 36.56
CA THR A 139 32.24 8.43 36.99
C THR A 139 31.96 9.44 38.11
N GLY A 140 30.74 10.00 38.13
CA GLY A 140 30.23 10.79 39.26
C GLY A 140 28.70 10.88 39.23
N SER A 141 28.05 10.08 40.07
CA SER A 141 26.61 10.14 40.38
C SER A 141 26.35 11.18 41.47
N SER A 142 25.17 11.81 41.44
CA SER A 142 24.50 12.32 42.64
C SER A 142 22.98 12.31 42.41
N ASN A 143 22.30 11.54 43.26
CA ASN A 143 20.85 11.57 43.48
C ASN A 143 20.52 12.82 44.31
N ASP A 144 19.43 13.51 43.97
CA ASP A 144 18.63 14.19 44.99
C ASP A 144 17.15 14.15 44.63
N ASN A 145 16.35 13.79 45.64
CA ASN A 145 14.96 13.42 45.56
C ASN A 145 14.14 14.50 46.27
N SER A 146 13.39 15.30 45.53
CA SER A 146 12.35 16.16 46.11
C SER A 146 11.18 16.29 45.14
N ASN A 147 10.10 15.57 45.47
CA ASN A 147 8.79 15.75 44.87
C ASN A 147 8.15 17.01 45.47
N PRO A 148 7.54 17.88 44.64
CA PRO A 148 6.16 18.21 44.94
C PRO A 148 5.29 18.24 43.67
N VAL A 149 4.21 17.45 43.73
CA VAL A 149 2.83 17.89 43.52
C VAL A 149 2.56 18.77 42.27
N SER A 150 2.03 18.08 41.25
CA SER A 150 1.08 18.54 40.23
C SER A 150 1.41 19.82 39.44
N ASN A 151 2.05 19.65 38.27
CA ASN A 151 1.95 20.61 37.17
C ASN A 151 2.35 19.98 35.80
N GLU A 152 1.69 18.89 35.39
CA GLU A 152 2.02 18.17 34.14
C GLU A 152 1.61 18.91 32.84
N SER A 153 0.93 20.07 32.90
CA SER A 153 0.36 20.69 31.70
C SER A 153 1.21 21.78 31.03
N GLN A 154 2.37 22.16 31.58
CA GLN A 154 3.17 23.28 31.04
C GLN A 154 4.56 22.88 30.51
N LEU A 155 5.07 21.71 30.90
CA LEU A 155 6.35 21.17 30.39
C LEU A 155 6.21 20.51 29.01
N ASP A 156 4.99 20.25 28.56
CA ASP A 156 4.68 19.64 27.24
C ASP A 156 4.53 20.70 26.13
N ASP A 157 3.95 21.87 26.44
CA ASP A 157 3.68 22.90 25.42
C ASP A 157 4.96 23.49 24.81
N ALA A 158 6.01 23.70 25.61
CA ALA A 158 7.29 24.21 25.13
C ALA A 158 8.00 23.19 24.22
N ALA A 159 7.99 21.91 24.60
CA ALA A 159 8.56 20.83 23.79
C ALA A 159 7.79 20.67 22.46
N ARG A 160 6.47 20.75 22.51
CA ARG A 160 5.61 20.76 21.32
C ARG A 160 5.90 21.96 20.42
N GLN A 161 6.04 23.16 20.97
CA GLN A 161 6.36 24.36 20.19
C GLN A 161 7.74 24.28 19.54
N LEU A 162 8.74 23.75 20.23
CA LEU A 162 10.08 23.50 19.68
C LEU A 162 10.01 22.50 18.52
N PHE A 163 9.34 21.37 18.73
CA PHE A 163 9.13 20.37 17.68
C PHE A 163 8.40 20.96 16.46
N GLU A 164 7.34 21.74 16.67
CA GLU A 164 6.65 22.44 15.58
C GLU A 164 7.56 23.43 14.85
N ALA A 165 8.41 24.17 15.56
CA ALA A 165 9.33 25.12 14.95
C ALA A 165 10.38 24.40 14.10
N GLU A 166 10.97 23.32 14.61
CA GLU A 166 11.92 22.48 13.87
C GLU A 166 11.30 21.92 12.58
N ARG A 167 10.08 21.39 12.67
CA ARG A 167 9.38 20.83 11.51
C ARG A 167 9.01 21.88 10.48
N ARG A 168 8.63 23.11 10.88
CA ARG A 168 8.46 24.22 9.93
C ARG A 168 9.74 24.53 9.17
N THR A 169 10.86 24.63 9.89
CA THR A 169 12.16 24.86 9.25
C THR A 169 12.51 23.74 8.28
N GLU A 170 12.12 22.49 8.57
CA GLU A 170 12.33 21.37 7.66
C GLU A 170 11.42 21.41 6.44
N TYR A 171 10.14 21.75 6.60
CA TYR A 171 9.19 21.89 5.50
C TYR A 171 9.59 23.00 4.52
N GLU A 172 10.23 24.07 5.01
CA GLU A 172 10.69 25.20 4.19
C GLU A 172 11.94 24.89 3.36
N LYS A 173 12.75 23.89 3.78
CA LYS A 173 13.98 23.50 3.05
C LYS A 173 13.69 22.82 1.71
N ILE A 174 12.44 22.43 1.47
CA ILE A 174 12.07 21.70 0.27
C ILE A 174 11.92 22.72 -0.86
N PRO A 175 12.81 22.69 -1.86
CA PRO A 175 12.63 23.58 -2.99
C PRO A 175 11.32 23.21 -3.67
N ARG A 176 10.47 24.21 -3.95
CA ARG A 176 9.32 24.07 -4.84
C ARG A 176 9.84 23.85 -6.26
N VAL A 177 10.48 22.70 -6.51
CA VAL A 177 11.12 22.41 -7.79
C VAL A 177 10.01 22.12 -8.79
N ASP A 178 9.95 22.94 -9.83
CA ASP A 178 9.28 22.60 -11.07
C ASP A 178 9.75 21.21 -11.50
N ARG A 179 8.87 20.21 -11.36
CA ARG A 179 9.18 18.82 -11.70
C ARG A 179 9.57 18.74 -13.18
N LYS A 180 10.87 18.75 -13.49
CA LYS A 180 11.37 18.37 -14.82
C LYS A 180 10.97 16.91 -15.05
N ARG A 181 10.08 16.69 -16.03
CA ARG A 181 9.70 15.34 -16.49
C ARG A 181 10.96 14.57 -16.87
N GLY A 182 11.19 13.41 -16.25
CA GLY A 182 12.09 12.39 -16.81
C GLY A 182 13.18 11.81 -15.90
N ILE A 183 13.43 12.34 -14.70
CA ILE A 183 14.47 11.76 -13.82
C ILE A 183 13.91 11.62 -12.40
N ARG A 184 13.34 10.45 -12.07
CA ARG A 184 13.08 10.09 -10.67
C ARG A 184 14.40 9.65 -10.04
N LYS A 185 15.09 10.56 -9.35
CA LYS A 185 15.97 10.14 -8.25
C LYS A 185 15.08 9.63 -7.11
N VAL A 186 15.65 8.69 -6.33
CA VAL A 186 15.08 7.93 -5.20
C VAL A 186 13.82 8.57 -4.58
N GLU A 187 12.79 7.73 -4.39
CA GLU A 187 11.46 8.05 -3.82
C GLU A 187 11.52 8.59 -2.38
N GLU A 188 12.14 9.74 -2.18
CA GLU A 188 12.07 10.50 -0.94
C GLU A 188 10.73 11.23 -0.93
N ILE A 189 9.87 10.84 0.00
CA ILE A 189 8.61 11.53 0.26
C ILE A 189 8.89 12.83 0.99
N GLU A 190 8.03 13.82 0.74
CA GLU A 190 8.10 15.11 1.42
C GLU A 190 8.07 14.92 2.95
N PRO A 191 8.95 15.54 3.73
CA PRO A 191 8.93 15.49 5.20
C PRO A 191 7.54 15.70 5.83
N ALA A 192 6.74 16.63 5.30
CA ALA A 192 5.39 16.89 5.82
C ALA A 192 4.42 15.73 5.55
N LEU A 193 4.59 15.06 4.40
CA LEU A 193 3.86 13.85 4.07
C LEU A 193 4.34 12.66 4.92
N ASP A 194 5.63 12.56 5.19
CA ASP A 194 6.21 11.56 6.10
C ASP A 194 5.62 11.65 7.50
N ASP A 195 5.49 12.87 8.04
CA ASP A 195 4.85 13.10 9.33
C ASP A 195 3.36 12.75 9.31
N MET A 196 2.66 12.98 8.19
CA MET A 196 1.27 12.59 8.03
C MET A 196 1.09 11.06 8.00
N ILE A 197 2.02 10.34 7.37
CA ILE A 197 2.02 8.87 7.33
C ILE A 197 2.34 8.27 8.70
N ASN A 198 3.32 8.84 9.39
CA ASN A 198 3.87 8.32 10.63
C ASN A 198 3.39 9.08 11.88
N THR A 199 2.26 9.78 11.78
CA THR A 199 1.77 10.67 12.85
C THR A 199 1.64 9.98 14.21
N LYS A 200 1.26 8.71 14.24
CA LYS A 200 1.18 7.91 15.48
C LYS A 200 2.51 7.80 16.22
N ASP A 201 3.62 7.84 15.48
CA ASP A 201 4.99 7.72 15.97
C ASP A 201 5.64 9.10 16.19
N ARG A 202 4.89 10.19 15.96
CA ARG A 202 5.31 11.57 16.22
C ARG A 202 4.76 12.04 17.58
N PRO A 203 5.37 13.06 18.21
CA PRO A 203 4.89 13.61 19.49
C PRO A 203 3.43 14.09 19.43
N VAL A 204 3.04 14.73 18.32
CA VAL A 204 1.66 15.17 18.12
C VAL A 204 0.90 14.13 17.31
N GLN A 205 0.14 13.28 18.02
CA GLN A 205 -0.62 12.17 17.45
C GLN A 205 -1.97 12.62 16.84
N CYS A 206 -1.92 13.51 15.85
CA CYS A 206 -3.10 14.00 15.14
C CYS A 206 -2.81 14.15 13.64
N SER A 207 -3.54 13.44 12.77
CA SER A 207 -3.27 13.45 11.31
C SER A 207 -3.53 14.81 10.66
N ARG A 208 -4.21 15.74 11.36
CA ARG A 208 -4.36 17.13 10.93
C ARG A 208 -3.17 18.02 11.32
N TRP A 209 -2.36 17.61 12.29
CA TRP A 209 -1.25 18.41 12.79
C TRP A 209 -0.21 18.76 11.71
N PRO A 210 0.23 17.83 10.84
CA PRO A 210 1.17 18.17 9.78
C PRO A 210 0.64 19.29 8.87
N LEU A 211 -0.67 19.28 8.58
CA LEU A 211 -1.33 20.32 7.78
C LEU A 211 -1.37 21.67 8.50
N VAL A 212 -1.66 21.67 9.80
CA VAL A 212 -1.66 22.89 10.63
C VAL A 212 -0.28 23.54 10.63
N VAL A 213 0.77 22.73 10.77
CA VAL A 213 2.16 23.20 10.77
C VAL A 213 2.59 23.66 9.38
N TYR A 214 2.27 22.88 8.34
CA TYR A 214 2.64 23.15 6.95
C TYR A 214 1.99 24.43 6.40
N PHE A 215 0.67 24.57 6.57
CA PHE A 215 -0.09 25.73 6.11
C PHE A 215 -0.15 26.87 7.14
N ARG A 216 0.51 26.72 8.29
CA ARG A 216 0.54 27.71 9.38
C ARG A 216 -0.85 28.11 9.87
N GLN A 217 -1.80 27.17 9.89
CA GLN A 217 -3.20 27.43 10.26
C GLN A 217 -3.33 27.90 11.72
N ASN A 218 -2.41 27.49 12.59
CA ASN A 218 -2.36 27.93 13.99
C ASN A 218 -2.02 29.43 14.17
N LYS A 219 -1.60 30.12 13.10
CA LYS A 219 -1.32 31.56 13.10
C LYS A 219 -2.40 32.39 12.42
N ASN A 220 -3.40 31.75 11.80
CA ASN A 220 -4.45 32.44 11.06
C ASN A 220 -5.67 32.62 11.95
N ALA A 221 -6.00 33.87 12.27
CA ALA A 221 -7.31 34.20 12.83
C ALA A 221 -8.34 34.28 11.69
N SER A 222 -9.60 33.93 11.98
CA SER A 222 -10.66 34.08 11.00
C SER A 222 -11.13 35.54 10.93
N ASP A 223 -11.01 36.16 9.76
CA ASP A 223 -11.45 37.54 9.52
C ASP A 223 -12.97 37.67 9.31
N HIS A 224 -13.76 36.67 9.69
CA HIS A 224 -15.21 36.63 9.48
C HIS A 224 -15.96 37.82 10.07
N LEU A 225 -15.54 38.33 11.24
CA LEU A 225 -16.13 39.52 11.85
C LEU A 225 -15.78 40.80 11.07
N ALA A 226 -14.58 40.88 10.51
CA ALA A 226 -14.19 42.01 9.67
C ALA A 226 -14.89 41.97 8.29
N CYS A 227 -15.11 40.77 7.75
CA CYS A 227 -15.79 40.57 6.47
C CYS A 227 -17.28 40.94 6.53
N GLN A 228 -17.96 40.68 7.66
CA GLN A 228 -19.36 41.07 7.85
C GLN A 228 -19.60 41.62 9.26
N PRO A 229 -19.27 42.90 9.51
CA PRO A 229 -19.35 43.51 10.85
C PRO A 229 -20.78 43.60 11.40
N GLU A 230 -21.78 43.69 10.52
CA GLU A 230 -23.20 43.79 10.87
C GLU A 230 -23.80 42.49 11.43
N SER A 231 -23.10 41.36 11.24
CA SER A 231 -23.53 40.06 11.73
C SER A 231 -22.81 39.75 13.05
N PRO A 232 -23.54 39.42 14.14
CA PRO A 232 -22.88 39.05 15.41
C PRO A 232 -22.02 37.79 15.27
N ASN A 233 -22.30 36.96 14.27
CA ASN A 233 -21.55 35.74 13.96
C ASN A 233 -20.58 35.92 12.77
N GLY A 234 -20.39 37.15 12.28
CA GLY A 234 -19.57 37.44 11.11
C GLY A 234 -20.08 36.78 9.81
N CYS A 235 -19.19 36.72 8.82
CA CYS A 235 -19.43 36.08 7.53
C CYS A 235 -19.36 34.56 7.63
N SER A 236 -20.47 33.87 7.33
CA SER A 236 -20.56 32.41 7.34
C SER A 236 -19.65 31.70 6.34
N ARG A 237 -19.12 32.41 5.34
CA ARG A 237 -18.14 31.88 4.37
C ARG A 237 -16.69 32.02 4.83
N CYS A 238 -16.40 33.03 5.64
CA CYS A 238 -15.03 33.32 6.10
C CYS A 238 -14.75 32.73 7.48
N ILE A 239 -15.78 32.28 8.20
CA ILE A 239 -15.63 31.64 9.50
C ILE A 239 -14.90 30.30 9.34
N ILE A 240 -13.80 30.15 10.07
CA ILE A 240 -13.05 28.90 10.12
C ILE A 240 -13.72 28.02 11.18
N LEU A 241 -14.55 27.07 10.73
CA LEU A 241 -15.23 26.15 11.65
C LEU A 241 -14.26 25.03 12.07
N PRO A 242 -14.23 24.66 13.37
CA PRO A 242 -13.53 23.47 13.79
C PRO A 242 -14.20 22.24 13.17
N PRO A 243 -13.43 21.22 12.77
CA PRO A 243 -14.00 20.01 12.20
C PRO A 243 -14.82 19.26 13.26
N LEU A 244 -16.02 18.81 12.91
CA LEU A 244 -16.85 17.97 13.78
C LEU A 244 -16.16 16.64 14.13
N VAL A 245 -15.40 16.09 13.18
CA VAL A 245 -14.59 14.88 13.33
C VAL A 245 -13.17 15.18 12.85
N CYS A 246 -12.18 14.92 13.69
CA CYS A 246 -10.79 15.31 13.42
C CYS A 246 -10.04 14.29 12.52
N CYS A 247 -9.64 13.15 13.08
CA CYS A 247 -8.92 12.07 12.40
C CYS A 247 -9.00 10.76 13.21
N GLU A 248 -8.47 9.66 12.65
CA GLU A 248 -8.45 8.33 13.27
C GLU A 248 -7.73 8.27 14.61
N LEU A 249 -6.68 9.08 14.81
CA LEU A 249 -5.93 9.10 16.06
C LEU A 249 -6.68 9.85 17.17
N CYS A 250 -7.39 10.92 16.81
CA CYS A 250 -8.17 11.70 17.77
C CYS A 250 -9.54 11.06 18.09
N ASN A 251 -10.15 10.36 17.13
CA ASN A 251 -11.49 9.79 17.27
C ASN A 251 -11.55 8.34 16.73
N PRO A 252 -10.77 7.38 17.30
CA PRO A 252 -10.60 6.06 16.72
C PRO A 252 -11.89 5.29 16.48
N ARG A 253 -12.90 5.47 17.35
CA ARG A 253 -14.21 4.82 17.24
C ARG A 253 -14.95 5.14 15.94
N LEU A 254 -14.73 6.33 15.38
CA LEU A 254 -15.39 6.77 14.15
C LEU A 254 -14.75 6.21 12.88
N PHE A 255 -13.62 5.48 13.01
CA PHE A 255 -12.87 4.91 11.89
C PHE A 255 -12.71 3.39 12.01
N GLU A 256 -13.41 2.73 12.94
CA GLU A 256 -13.35 1.28 13.15
C GLU A 256 -13.69 0.47 11.89
N GLU A 257 -14.58 0.99 11.05
CA GLU A 257 -14.96 0.37 9.77
C GLU A 257 -13.77 0.21 8.80
N PHE A 258 -12.78 1.11 8.88
CA PHE A 258 -11.56 1.04 8.07
C PHE A 258 -10.43 0.26 8.76
N ALA A 259 -10.49 0.12 10.08
CA ALA A 259 -9.49 -0.59 10.88
C ALA A 259 -9.58 -2.12 10.76
N GLN A 260 -10.64 -2.65 10.12
CA GLN A 260 -10.81 -4.08 9.86
C GLN A 260 -9.82 -4.55 8.78
N SER A 261 -8.56 -4.77 9.17
CA SER A 261 -7.74 -5.75 8.48
C SER A 261 -8.25 -7.13 8.88
N ASP A 262 -8.57 -7.99 7.89
CA ASP A 262 -8.73 -9.43 8.14
C ASP A 262 -7.66 -9.87 9.15
N PRO A 263 -8.03 -10.55 10.25
CA PRO A 263 -7.07 -10.89 11.29
C PRO A 263 -5.88 -11.61 10.65
N LYS A 264 -4.66 -11.18 11.03
CA LYS A 264 -3.40 -11.83 10.68
C LYS A 264 -3.34 -13.23 11.31
N VAL A 265 -4.22 -14.12 10.89
CA VAL A 265 -4.06 -15.55 11.12
C VAL A 265 -2.83 -15.90 10.30
N ARG A 266 -1.70 -16.16 10.99
CA ARG A 266 -0.55 -16.79 10.33
C ARG A 266 -1.10 -18.05 9.65
N PRO A 267 -1.10 -18.14 8.32
CA PRO A 267 -1.72 -19.28 7.66
C PRO A 267 -0.99 -20.53 8.16
N LYS A 268 -1.73 -21.47 8.76
CA LYS A 268 -1.27 -22.86 8.86
C LYS A 268 -0.81 -23.24 7.45
N ARG A 269 0.36 -23.89 7.31
CA ARG A 269 0.89 -24.33 6.01
C ARG A 269 -0.24 -25.00 5.22
N THR A 270 -0.81 -24.28 4.27
CA THR A 270 -1.85 -24.80 3.40
C THR A 270 -1.17 -25.73 2.40
N ARG A 271 -1.87 -26.79 1.99
CA ARG A 271 -1.40 -27.63 0.90
C ARG A 271 -1.10 -26.73 -0.31
N ASN A 272 -0.01 -27.04 -1.02
CA ASN A 272 0.32 -26.33 -2.23
C ASN A 272 -0.77 -26.55 -3.28
N ARG A 273 -0.98 -25.55 -4.13
CA ARG A 273 -1.86 -25.66 -5.30
C ARG A 273 -1.32 -26.75 -6.24
N SER A 274 -2.20 -27.46 -6.91
CA SER A 274 -1.81 -28.46 -7.92
C SER A 274 -1.07 -27.79 -9.08
N THR A 275 -0.06 -28.46 -9.62
CA THR A 275 0.51 -28.08 -10.92
C THR A 275 -0.50 -28.43 -12.01
N ILE A 276 -0.85 -27.45 -12.84
CA ILE A 276 -1.73 -27.65 -14.00
C ILE A 276 -0.82 -27.81 -15.22
N GLN A 277 -0.99 -28.90 -15.96
CA GLN A 277 -0.30 -29.11 -17.22
C GLN A 277 -0.99 -28.33 -18.33
N ASP A 278 -0.23 -27.93 -19.34
CA ASP A 278 -0.81 -27.28 -20.51
C ASP A 278 -1.76 -28.25 -21.22
N TYR A 279 -2.94 -27.75 -21.56
CA TYR A 279 -3.98 -28.50 -22.24
C TYR A 279 -4.65 -27.63 -23.30
N THR A 280 -5.27 -28.26 -24.29
CA THR A 280 -6.07 -27.56 -25.29
C THR A 280 -7.47 -27.32 -24.72
N VAL A 281 -7.88 -26.06 -24.67
CA VAL A 281 -9.21 -25.67 -24.17
C VAL A 281 -10.29 -26.34 -25.03
N GLY A 282 -11.08 -27.20 -24.40
CA GLY A 282 -12.17 -27.92 -25.04
C GLY A 282 -13.50 -27.15 -25.00
N PRO A 283 -14.53 -27.65 -25.71
CA PRO A 283 -15.87 -27.06 -25.68
C PRO A 283 -16.48 -26.98 -24.26
N TYR A 284 -16.28 -28.02 -23.44
CA TYR A 284 -16.75 -28.05 -22.06
C TYR A 284 -16.10 -26.98 -21.17
N ASP A 285 -14.81 -26.71 -21.38
CA ASP A 285 -14.08 -25.68 -20.65
C ASP A 285 -14.62 -24.27 -20.99
N MET A 286 -14.97 -24.07 -22.26
CA MET A 286 -15.60 -22.83 -22.74
C MET A 286 -17.02 -22.65 -22.18
N GLU A 287 -17.82 -23.73 -22.14
CA GLU A 287 -19.16 -23.69 -21.54
C GLU A 287 -19.09 -23.38 -20.04
N LEU A 288 -18.20 -24.04 -19.30
CA LEU A 288 -17.98 -23.74 -17.88
C LEU A 288 -17.50 -22.29 -17.69
N CYS A 289 -16.58 -21.82 -18.52
CA CYS A 289 -16.11 -20.43 -18.49
C CYS A 289 -17.27 -19.44 -18.68
N ASN A 290 -18.14 -19.68 -19.65
CA ASN A 290 -19.31 -18.84 -19.91
C ASN A 290 -20.31 -18.88 -18.74
N ALA A 291 -20.61 -20.06 -18.22
CA ALA A 291 -21.51 -20.23 -17.08
C ALA A 291 -20.97 -19.53 -15.82
N LEU A 292 -19.67 -19.62 -15.58
CA LEU A 292 -19.00 -18.89 -14.49
C LEU A 292 -19.07 -17.37 -14.69
N ASN A 293 -18.88 -16.88 -15.92
CA ASN A 293 -19.03 -15.47 -16.26
C ASN A 293 -20.44 -14.96 -15.98
N GLU A 294 -21.46 -15.66 -16.46
CA GLU A 294 -22.86 -15.31 -16.22
C GLU A 294 -23.21 -15.33 -14.73
N PHE A 295 -22.70 -16.33 -13.99
CA PHE A 295 -22.86 -16.42 -12.54
C PHE A 295 -22.30 -15.19 -11.82
N ARG A 296 -21.06 -14.79 -12.12
CA ARG A 296 -20.43 -13.65 -11.45
C ARG A 296 -21.07 -12.30 -11.82
N GLU A 297 -21.62 -12.17 -13.03
CA GLU A 297 -22.41 -10.99 -13.43
C GLU A 297 -23.70 -10.89 -12.63
N LYS A 298 -24.50 -11.97 -12.60
CA LYS A 298 -25.75 -12.03 -11.84
C LYS A 298 -25.53 -11.75 -10.35
N GLU A 299 -24.53 -12.36 -9.74
CA GLU A 299 -24.20 -12.13 -8.34
C GLU A 299 -23.69 -10.70 -8.06
N THR A 300 -23.02 -10.07 -9.03
CA THR A 300 -22.59 -8.68 -8.89
C THR A 300 -23.79 -7.75 -8.91
N ILE A 301 -24.73 -7.95 -9.83
CA ILE A 301 -26.00 -7.19 -9.87
C ILE A 301 -26.78 -7.41 -8.57
N ARG A 302 -26.90 -8.66 -8.11
CA ARG A 302 -27.65 -8.99 -6.90
C ARG A 302 -27.07 -8.38 -5.63
N LYS A 303 -25.74 -8.39 -5.46
CA LYS A 303 -25.08 -7.87 -4.24
C LYS A 303 -24.82 -6.37 -4.28
N PHE A 304 -24.49 -5.83 -5.44
CA PHE A 304 -23.93 -4.49 -5.56
C PHE A 304 -24.72 -3.58 -6.52
N GLY A 305 -25.73 -4.12 -7.21
CA GLY A 305 -26.54 -3.39 -8.19
C GLY A 305 -25.88 -3.30 -9.57
N LEU A 306 -26.67 -2.88 -10.55
CA LEU A 306 -26.25 -2.80 -11.96
C LEU A 306 -25.13 -1.76 -12.17
N SER A 307 -25.18 -0.63 -11.47
CA SER A 307 -24.16 0.41 -11.50
C SER A 307 -22.77 -0.15 -11.20
N ARG A 308 -22.64 -1.02 -10.21
CA ARG A 308 -21.37 -1.62 -9.81
C ARG A 308 -20.82 -2.61 -10.82
N LEU A 309 -21.71 -3.37 -11.48
CA LEU A 309 -21.31 -4.23 -12.59
C LEU A 309 -20.73 -3.40 -13.74
N LYS A 310 -21.37 -2.28 -14.12
CA LYS A 310 -20.88 -1.41 -15.20
C LYS A 310 -19.50 -0.81 -14.90
N ASN A 311 -19.26 -0.35 -13.67
CA ASN A 311 -18.04 0.39 -13.34
C ASN A 311 -16.85 -0.48 -12.95
N SER A 312 -17.11 -1.58 -12.25
CA SER A 312 -16.06 -2.42 -11.66
C SER A 312 -16.02 -3.83 -12.27
N GLY A 313 -16.99 -4.17 -13.12
CA GLY A 313 -17.12 -5.48 -13.72
C GLY A 313 -17.52 -6.57 -12.72
N PRO A 314 -17.72 -7.79 -13.22
CA PRO A 314 -18.10 -8.92 -12.38
C PRO A 314 -16.94 -9.47 -11.52
N GLY A 315 -15.73 -8.92 -11.71
CA GLY A 315 -14.55 -9.19 -10.91
C GLY A 315 -14.72 -8.92 -9.41
N LEU A 316 -15.67 -8.05 -9.03
CA LEU A 316 -16.05 -7.80 -7.64
C LEU A 316 -16.53 -9.06 -6.90
N ILE A 317 -17.13 -10.01 -7.62
CA ILE A 317 -17.50 -11.32 -7.09
C ILE A 317 -16.32 -12.27 -7.27
N MET A 318 -15.89 -12.49 -8.52
CA MET A 318 -14.87 -13.47 -8.89
C MET A 318 -13.90 -12.87 -9.93
N PRO A 319 -12.63 -12.62 -9.57
CA PRO A 319 -11.61 -12.14 -10.50
C PRO A 319 -11.34 -13.13 -11.64
N ASP A 320 -10.92 -12.63 -12.81
CA ASP A 320 -10.63 -13.47 -13.99
C ASP A 320 -9.59 -14.56 -13.70
N ALA A 321 -8.56 -14.24 -12.91
CA ALA A 321 -7.54 -15.21 -12.52
C ALA A 321 -8.11 -16.37 -11.70
N VAL A 322 -9.11 -16.11 -10.85
CA VAL A 322 -9.80 -17.15 -10.08
C VAL A 322 -10.68 -17.98 -11.00
N LEU A 323 -11.46 -17.34 -11.87
CA LEU A 323 -12.31 -18.01 -12.85
C LEU A 323 -11.48 -18.95 -13.74
N LYS A 324 -10.40 -18.44 -14.34
CA LYS A 324 -9.50 -19.25 -15.17
C LYS A 324 -8.95 -20.43 -14.38
N ARG A 325 -8.51 -20.20 -13.14
CA ARG A 325 -8.00 -21.28 -12.28
C ARG A 325 -9.04 -22.35 -12.00
N ILE A 326 -10.30 -21.98 -11.81
CA ILE A 326 -11.41 -22.93 -11.63
C ILE A 326 -11.58 -23.79 -12.87
N VAL A 327 -11.62 -23.18 -14.06
CA VAL A 327 -11.75 -23.91 -15.34
C VAL A 327 -10.58 -24.87 -15.53
N ASP A 328 -9.35 -24.38 -15.35
CA ASP A 328 -8.14 -25.21 -15.50
C ASP A 328 -8.12 -26.41 -14.51
N CYS A 329 -8.54 -26.18 -13.26
CA CYS A 329 -8.61 -27.24 -12.25
C CYS A 329 -9.78 -28.21 -12.49
N ALA A 330 -10.89 -27.73 -13.04
CA ALA A 330 -12.05 -28.55 -13.37
C ALA A 330 -11.73 -29.49 -14.53
N HIS A 331 -11.03 -29.00 -15.57
CA HIS A 331 -10.53 -29.82 -16.68
C HIS A 331 -9.71 -31.01 -16.19
N MET A 332 -8.79 -30.75 -15.26
CA MET A 332 -7.91 -31.77 -14.66
C MET A 332 -8.55 -32.54 -13.49
N GLN A 333 -9.85 -32.35 -13.23
CA GLN A 333 -10.62 -32.97 -12.16
C GLN A 333 -9.98 -32.82 -10.76
N LYS A 334 -9.40 -31.64 -10.49
CA LYS A 334 -8.73 -31.31 -9.22
C LYS A 334 -9.64 -30.70 -8.17
N ILE A 335 -10.88 -30.36 -8.52
CA ILE A 335 -11.87 -29.78 -7.60
C ILE A 335 -13.02 -30.78 -7.43
N GLY A 336 -13.06 -31.48 -6.29
CA GLY A 336 -14.17 -32.37 -5.94
C GLY A 336 -15.07 -31.80 -4.84
N ASN A 337 -14.51 -30.97 -3.96
CA ASN A 337 -15.21 -30.40 -2.82
C ASN A 337 -14.80 -28.94 -2.56
N LYS A 338 -15.39 -28.35 -1.52
CA LYS A 338 -15.18 -26.96 -1.11
C LYS A 338 -13.73 -26.68 -0.67
N ASP A 339 -13.08 -27.63 0.00
CA ASP A 339 -11.69 -27.49 0.44
C ASP A 339 -10.73 -27.49 -0.75
N ASP A 340 -10.97 -28.34 -1.75
CA ASP A 340 -10.18 -28.36 -2.99
C ASP A 340 -10.28 -27.00 -3.70
N LEU A 341 -11.51 -26.46 -3.81
CA LEU A 341 -11.75 -25.14 -4.41
C LEU A 341 -11.01 -24.04 -3.64
N GLN A 342 -11.02 -24.07 -2.30
CA GLN A 342 -10.29 -23.13 -1.46
C GLN A 342 -8.77 -23.24 -1.64
N ILE A 343 -8.23 -24.46 -1.69
CA ILE A 343 -6.79 -24.69 -1.86
C ILE A 343 -6.33 -24.21 -3.23
N GLU A 344 -7.03 -24.61 -4.30
CA GLU A 344 -6.62 -24.35 -5.67
C GLU A 344 -6.74 -22.87 -6.05
N THR A 345 -7.80 -22.20 -5.62
CA THR A 345 -8.04 -20.80 -5.98
C THR A 345 -7.47 -19.83 -4.96
N ARG A 346 -7.42 -20.20 -3.67
CA ARG A 346 -7.20 -19.28 -2.53
C ARG A 346 -8.14 -18.07 -2.56
N TRP A 347 -9.33 -18.24 -3.13
CA TRP A 347 -10.29 -17.16 -3.26
C TRP A 347 -10.98 -16.95 -1.91
N SER A 348 -11.00 -15.71 -1.40
CA SER A 348 -11.53 -15.40 -0.06
C SER A 348 -13.04 -15.65 0.09
N ARG A 349 -13.77 -15.80 -1.02
CA ARG A 349 -15.24 -15.92 -1.02
C ARG A 349 -15.76 -17.32 -1.32
N VAL A 350 -14.89 -18.35 -1.26
CA VAL A 350 -15.30 -19.75 -1.43
C VAL A 350 -16.40 -20.11 -0.44
N GLU A 351 -16.30 -19.66 0.81
CA GLU A 351 -17.33 -19.94 1.83
C GLU A 351 -18.75 -19.57 1.39
N SER A 352 -18.89 -18.44 0.68
CA SER A 352 -20.19 -17.92 0.25
C SER A 352 -20.70 -18.49 -1.07
N PHE A 353 -19.83 -19.07 -1.90
CA PHE A 353 -20.16 -19.40 -3.28
C PHE A 353 -19.79 -20.82 -3.70
N ALA A 354 -19.09 -21.59 -2.86
CA ALA A 354 -18.59 -22.91 -3.21
C ALA A 354 -19.66 -23.83 -3.78
N ASP A 355 -20.84 -23.89 -3.16
CA ASP A 355 -21.90 -24.82 -3.58
C ASP A 355 -22.40 -24.52 -5.00
N ASN A 356 -22.55 -23.23 -5.33
CA ASN A 356 -22.94 -22.80 -6.67
C ASN A 356 -21.85 -23.13 -7.69
N ILE A 357 -20.58 -22.88 -7.36
CA ILE A 357 -19.47 -23.18 -8.26
C ILE A 357 -19.31 -24.68 -8.47
N LEU A 358 -19.41 -25.48 -7.42
CA LEU A 358 -19.34 -26.95 -7.50
C LEU A 358 -20.51 -27.52 -8.30
N ALA A 359 -21.70 -26.93 -8.21
CA ALA A 359 -22.83 -27.30 -9.06
C ALA A 359 -22.53 -27.03 -10.54
N LEU A 360 -21.99 -25.84 -10.88
CA LEU A 360 -21.60 -25.50 -12.26
C LEU A 360 -20.53 -26.45 -12.80
N ILE A 361 -19.49 -26.78 -12.01
CA ILE A 361 -18.46 -27.73 -12.40
C ILE A 361 -19.09 -29.10 -12.69
N LYS A 362 -19.98 -29.59 -11.81
CA LYS A 362 -20.65 -30.88 -12.02
C LYS A 362 -21.51 -30.89 -13.29
N THR A 363 -22.22 -29.80 -13.57
CA THR A 363 -23.07 -29.68 -14.76
C THR A 363 -22.26 -29.73 -16.07
N HIS A 364 -21.09 -29.11 -16.11
CA HIS A 364 -20.31 -28.96 -17.34
C HIS A 364 -19.14 -29.95 -17.48
N CYS A 365 -18.75 -30.67 -16.43
CA CYS A 365 -17.58 -31.57 -16.43
C CYS A 365 -17.89 -33.04 -16.13
N ASP A 366 -19.15 -33.49 -16.22
CA ASP A 366 -19.53 -34.89 -15.94
C ASP A 366 -18.91 -35.89 -16.95
N PRO A 367 -18.07 -36.85 -16.50
CA PRO A 367 -17.47 -37.87 -17.36
C PRO A 367 -18.49 -38.81 -18.04
N SER A 368 -19.76 -38.85 -17.60
CA SER A 368 -20.82 -39.62 -18.26
C SER A 368 -21.17 -39.11 -19.67
N ILE A 369 -20.82 -37.86 -20.00
CA ILE A 369 -21.11 -37.25 -21.31
C ILE A 369 -19.96 -37.51 -22.31
N ALA A 370 -18.75 -37.80 -21.81
CA ALA A 370 -17.55 -38.06 -22.61
C ALA A 370 -17.57 -39.39 -23.41
N SER A 371 -18.50 -40.30 -23.11
CA SER A 371 -18.60 -41.63 -23.74
C SER A 371 -19.28 -41.64 -25.13
N LYS A 372 -19.80 -40.52 -25.65
CA LYS A 372 -20.61 -40.48 -26.88
C LYS A 372 -20.01 -39.67 -28.04
N ALA A 373 -18.69 -39.65 -28.19
CA ALA A 373 -18.05 -39.15 -29.42
C ALA A 373 -17.55 -40.32 -30.29
N PRO A 374 -17.87 -40.39 -31.60
CA PRO A 374 -17.35 -41.45 -32.47
C PRO A 374 -15.84 -41.32 -32.66
N LYS A 375 -15.15 -42.47 -32.65
CA LYS A 375 -13.70 -42.60 -32.87
C LYS A 375 -13.28 -41.89 -34.18
N GLN A 376 -12.40 -40.89 -34.08
CA GLN A 376 -11.74 -40.30 -35.24
C GLN A 376 -10.72 -41.29 -35.85
N LEU A 377 -10.80 -41.46 -37.17
CA LEU A 377 -9.79 -42.09 -38.03
C LEU A 377 -8.77 -41.04 -38.51
N PRO A 378 -7.56 -41.46 -38.95
CA PRO A 378 -6.36 -40.63 -38.86
C PRO A 378 -6.20 -39.60 -39.98
N ALA A 379 -5.28 -38.68 -39.68
CA ALA A 379 -4.88 -37.47 -40.37
C ALA A 379 -4.69 -37.57 -41.89
N HIS A 380 -5.11 -36.50 -42.58
CA HIS A 380 -4.47 -36.04 -43.81
C HIS A 380 -4.40 -34.51 -43.85
N ASP A 381 -3.22 -34.02 -44.22
CA ASP A 381 -2.81 -32.64 -44.45
C ASP A 381 -3.78 -31.83 -45.30
N VAL A 382 -4.17 -30.63 -44.84
CA VAL A 382 -4.47 -29.48 -45.71
C VAL A 382 -4.12 -28.15 -45.00
N ILE A 383 -2.93 -27.64 -45.33
CA ILE A 383 -2.60 -26.27 -45.79
C ILE A 383 -3.21 -25.06 -45.02
N ASN A 384 -2.29 -24.36 -44.32
CA ASN A 384 -2.14 -22.90 -44.21
C ASN A 384 -3.31 -22.01 -44.68
N ARG A 385 -3.98 -21.34 -43.72
CA ARG A 385 -4.38 -19.93 -43.87
C ARG A 385 -4.27 -19.20 -42.53
N ALA A 386 -3.25 -18.36 -42.45
CA ALA A 386 -3.12 -17.31 -41.45
C ALA A 386 -4.38 -16.43 -41.45
N THR A 387 -5.06 -16.34 -40.30
CA THR A 387 -6.05 -15.30 -40.05
C THR A 387 -5.65 -14.54 -38.80
N THR A 388 -4.91 -13.47 -39.04
CA THR A 388 -4.68 -12.36 -38.11
C THR A 388 -6.03 -11.83 -37.65
N VAL A 389 -6.36 -11.94 -36.36
CA VAL A 389 -7.46 -11.18 -35.75
C VAL A 389 -6.87 -10.19 -34.76
N ARG A 390 -7.16 -8.92 -35.05
CA ARG A 390 -6.65 -7.72 -34.41
C ARG A 390 -7.38 -7.44 -33.10
N PHE A 391 -6.65 -6.88 -32.15
CA PHE A 391 -7.19 -6.20 -30.97
C PHE A 391 -8.09 -5.03 -31.39
N PHE A 392 -9.27 -4.94 -30.78
CA PHE A 392 -10.07 -3.71 -30.79
C PHE A 392 -10.29 -3.26 -29.35
N THR A 393 -9.75 -2.08 -29.05
CA THR A 393 -10.21 -1.20 -28.00
C THR A 393 -11.47 -0.51 -28.49
N ILE A 394 -12.54 -0.47 -27.71
CA ILE A 394 -13.72 0.34 -27.99
C ILE A 394 -14.08 1.12 -26.73
N TYR A 395 -13.99 2.44 -26.92
CA TYR A 395 -14.36 3.64 -26.15
C TYR A 395 -14.60 3.58 -24.65
#